data_AF-A0A3B5MBJ1-F1
#
_entry.id   AF-A0A3B5MBJ1-F1
#
_cell.length_a   1.000
_cell.length_b   1.000
_cell.length_c   1.000
_cell.angle_alpha   90.00
_cell.angle_beta   90.00
_cell.angle_gamma   90.00
#
_symmetry.space_group_name_H-M   'P 1'
#
loop_
_entity.id
_entity.type
_entity.pdbx_description
1 polymer ?
#
loop_
_entity_poly.entity_id
_entity_poly.type
_entity_poly.pdbx_seq_one_letter_code
_entity_poly.pdbx_strand_id
1 'polypeptide(L)'
;SNPSQVPPITYPMVVLAPKTKTKKKHFVQQKVKVFRASEPIVSVFIWGVNHSINDLSQVPVPVMLLPDDFKANTKVKVNNHLFNKENLPGHFKFKEYCPQVFRNLRERFGIEDLDYQVSLTRSPPVRSADDQGESLLLNSYDRTLVIKQISSEDVADMHNILSEYHQVTEALKYLLPSIRCIFIFHFIFYFIHSKININS
;
A
#
# COMPACT_ATOMS: atom_id res chain seq x y z
N SER A 1 -74.00 46.10 34.18
CA SER A 1 -73.13 46.42 35.33
C SER A 1 -71.74 45.86 35.06
N ASN A 2 -70.81 46.73 34.69
CA ASN A 2 -69.35 46.54 34.81
C ASN A 2 -68.92 47.67 35.79
N PRO A 3 -67.87 47.61 36.62
CA PRO A 3 -66.61 46.85 36.50
C PRO A 3 -66.23 46.10 37.81
N SER A 4 -65.12 45.35 37.87
CA SER A 4 -63.86 45.86 38.43
C SER A 4 -62.70 44.93 38.12
N GLN A 5 -61.64 45.56 37.64
CA GLN A 5 -60.31 45.03 37.38
C GLN A 5 -59.60 44.67 38.69
N VAL A 6 -58.76 43.64 38.67
CA VAL A 6 -57.66 43.44 39.62
C VAL A 6 -56.38 43.22 38.80
N PRO A 7 -55.27 43.94 39.09
CA PRO A 7 -54.09 44.05 38.22
C PRO A 7 -53.17 42.81 38.25
N PRO A 8 -52.27 42.66 37.27
CA PRO A 8 -51.33 41.53 37.21
C PRO A 8 -50.20 41.70 38.22
N ILE A 9 -49.90 40.64 38.97
CA ILE A 9 -48.75 40.60 39.88
C ILE A 9 -47.55 40.05 39.08
N THR A 10 -46.62 40.94 38.75
CA THR A 10 -45.32 40.60 38.17
C THR A 10 -44.40 40.06 39.26
N TYR A 11 -44.02 38.78 39.18
CA TYR A 11 -42.92 38.22 39.97
C TYR A 11 -41.67 38.11 39.08
N PRO A 12 -40.49 38.59 39.52
CA PRO A 12 -39.27 38.45 38.76
C PRO A 12 -38.75 37.02 38.93
N MET A 13 -38.94 36.15 37.93
CA MET A 13 -38.19 34.90 37.88
C MET A 13 -36.83 35.16 37.25
N VAL A 14 -35.83 35.21 38.12
CA VAL A 14 -34.40 35.24 37.81
C VAL A 14 -34.05 34.07 36.88
N VAL A 15 -33.60 34.37 35.66
CA VAL A 15 -32.98 33.39 34.76
C VAL A 15 -31.64 32.98 35.37
N LEU A 16 -31.61 31.86 36.09
CA LEU A 16 -30.38 31.21 36.50
C LEU A 16 -29.75 30.53 35.27
N ALA A 17 -28.73 31.15 34.69
CA ALA A 17 -27.88 30.52 33.68
C ALA A 17 -27.24 29.23 34.25
N PRO A 18 -27.23 28.10 33.52
CA PRO A 18 -26.56 26.90 33.99
C PRO A 18 -25.04 27.14 33.96
N LYS A 19 -24.41 27.22 35.14
CA LYS A 19 -22.95 27.19 35.25
C LYS A 19 -22.47 25.76 34.97
N THR A 20 -22.07 25.49 33.73
CA THR A 20 -21.38 24.25 33.35
C THR A 20 -20.03 24.18 34.04
N LYS A 21 -19.92 23.38 35.10
CA LYS A 21 -18.64 23.03 35.72
C LYS A 21 -17.89 22.09 34.76
N THR A 22 -16.95 22.62 34.00
CA THR A 22 -16.05 21.84 33.16
C THR A 22 -15.11 21.03 34.05
N LYS A 23 -15.49 19.78 34.38
CA LYS A 23 -14.54 18.82 34.97
C LYS A 23 -13.43 18.60 33.95
N LYS A 24 -12.22 19.10 34.23
CA LYS A 24 -11.01 18.73 33.48
C LYS A 24 -10.88 17.21 33.57
N LYS A 25 -11.23 16.52 32.47
CA LYS A 25 -11.04 15.07 32.37
C LYS A 25 -9.52 14.84 32.39
N HIS A 26 -9.03 14.23 33.46
CA HIS A 26 -7.69 13.67 33.47
C HIS A 26 -7.70 12.51 32.47
N PHE A 27 -7.27 12.79 31.25
CA PHE A 27 -6.95 11.74 30.29
C PHE A 27 -5.69 11.06 30.80
N VAL A 28 -5.85 9.98 31.55
CA VAL A 28 -4.77 9.02 31.70
C VAL A 28 -4.52 8.51 30.29
N GLN A 29 -3.40 8.89 29.69
CA GLN A 29 -2.90 8.20 28.50
C GLN A 29 -2.67 6.75 28.92
N GLN A 30 -3.69 5.93 28.71
CA GLN A 30 -3.54 4.50 28.79
C GLN A 30 -2.49 4.16 27.73
N LYS A 31 -1.26 3.89 28.16
CA LYS A 31 -0.23 3.26 27.33
C LYS A 31 -0.64 1.80 27.09
N VAL A 32 -1.82 1.60 26.50
CA VAL A 32 -2.04 0.41 25.70
C VAL A 32 -1.10 0.60 24.53
N LYS A 33 -0.23 -0.38 24.27
CA LYS A 33 0.27 -0.57 22.91
C LYS A 33 -0.98 -0.69 22.06
N VAL A 34 -1.42 0.41 21.45
CA VAL A 34 -2.33 0.37 20.33
C VAL A 34 -1.63 -0.58 19.39
N PHE A 35 -2.18 -1.79 19.24
CA PHE A 35 -1.75 -2.71 18.22
C PHE A 35 -2.02 -1.93 16.94
N ARG A 36 -0.97 -1.26 16.46
CA ARG A 36 -1.03 -0.46 15.25
C ARG A 36 -1.56 -1.41 14.19
N ALA A 37 -2.55 -0.94 13.42
CA ALA A 37 -2.97 -1.56 12.17
C ALA A 37 -1.76 -2.24 11.51
N SER A 38 -1.93 -3.47 11.04
CA SER A 38 -0.94 -4.23 10.26
C SER A 38 0.06 -3.31 9.56
N GLU A 39 1.37 -3.51 9.77
CA GLU A 39 2.46 -2.68 9.25
C GLU A 39 2.04 -1.88 8.01
N PRO A 40 1.83 -0.54 8.09
CA PRO A 40 1.08 0.22 7.09
C PRO A 40 1.70 0.13 5.69
N ILE A 41 3.01 -0.11 5.62
CA ILE A 41 3.75 -0.39 4.40
C ILE A 41 3.30 -1.71 3.74
N VAL A 42 3.08 -2.77 4.52
CA VAL A 42 2.58 -4.07 4.06
C VAL A 42 1.12 -3.96 3.61
N SER A 43 0.29 -3.17 4.29
CA SER A 43 -1.09 -2.94 3.82
C SER A 43 -1.13 -2.22 2.47
N VAL A 44 -0.32 -1.16 2.31
CA VAL A 44 -0.21 -0.44 1.03
C VAL A 44 0.39 -1.31 -0.05
N PHE A 45 1.35 -2.18 0.28
CA PHE A 45 1.91 -3.19 -0.61
C PHE A 45 0.81 -4.09 -1.19
N ILE A 46 0.06 -4.77 -0.31
CA ILE A 46 -0.98 -5.73 -0.68
C ILE A 46 -2.06 -5.05 -1.53
N TRP A 47 -2.48 -3.84 -1.13
CA TRP A 47 -3.41 -3.05 -1.91
C TRP A 47 -2.85 -2.70 -3.30
N GLY A 48 -1.59 -2.30 -3.37
CA GLY A 48 -0.90 -1.93 -4.60
C GLY A 48 -0.78 -3.08 -5.59
N VAL A 49 -0.42 -4.28 -5.12
CA VAL A 49 -0.37 -5.50 -5.94
C VAL A 49 -1.75 -5.82 -6.51
N ASN A 50 -2.79 -5.83 -5.65
CA ASN A 50 -4.16 -6.07 -6.10
C ASN A 50 -4.62 -5.05 -7.14
N HIS A 51 -4.35 -3.77 -6.91
CA HIS A 51 -4.71 -2.72 -7.83
C HIS A 51 -3.98 -2.85 -9.17
N SER A 52 -2.66 -3.08 -9.13
CA SER A 52 -1.82 -3.27 -10.32
C SER A 52 -2.27 -4.43 -11.19
N ILE A 53 -2.45 -5.63 -10.62
CA ILE A 53 -2.86 -6.82 -11.39
C ILE A 53 -4.26 -6.62 -11.99
N ASN A 54 -5.20 -6.06 -11.22
CA ASN A 54 -6.54 -5.78 -11.72
C ASN A 54 -6.53 -4.76 -12.87
N ASP A 55 -5.76 -3.68 -12.74
CA ASP A 55 -5.64 -2.65 -13.79
C ASP A 55 -4.99 -3.24 -15.05
N LEU A 56 -3.89 -3.98 -14.87
CA LEU A 56 -3.14 -4.59 -15.97
C LEU A 56 -3.92 -5.71 -16.68
N SER A 57 -4.85 -6.39 -15.99
CA SER A 57 -5.75 -7.37 -16.60
C SER A 57 -6.68 -6.78 -17.66
N GLN A 58 -6.98 -5.48 -17.57
CA GLN A 58 -7.80 -4.74 -18.53
C GLN A 58 -6.97 -4.24 -19.72
N VAL A 59 -5.64 -4.27 -19.62
CA VAL A 59 -4.74 -3.84 -20.68
C VAL A 59 -4.37 -5.05 -21.55
N PRO A 60 -4.57 -4.98 -22.88
CA PRO A 60 -4.20 -6.08 -23.77
C PRO A 60 -2.70 -6.38 -23.67
N VAL A 61 -2.34 -7.66 -23.76
CA VAL A 61 -0.94 -8.08 -23.79
C VAL A 61 -0.33 -7.59 -25.11
N PRO A 62 0.74 -6.76 -25.08
CA PRO A 62 1.38 -6.30 -26.29
C PRO A 62 2.14 -7.45 -26.96
N VAL A 63 2.18 -7.46 -28.30
CA VAL A 63 2.93 -8.46 -29.08
C VAL A 63 4.43 -8.31 -28.86
N MET A 64 4.90 -7.07 -28.69
CA MET A 64 6.29 -6.72 -28.39
C MET A 64 6.33 -5.53 -27.45
N LEU A 65 7.35 -5.44 -26.61
CA LEU A 65 7.61 -4.29 -25.76
C LEU A 65 8.28 -3.18 -26.58
N LEU A 66 7.85 -1.94 -26.36
CA LEU A 66 8.43 -0.73 -26.92
C LEU A 66 9.46 -0.13 -25.96
N PRO A 67 10.43 0.69 -26.45
CA PRO A 67 11.39 1.38 -25.59
C PRO A 67 10.73 2.22 -24.48
N ASP A 68 9.54 2.75 -24.72
CA ASP A 68 8.79 3.54 -23.74
C ASP A 68 8.25 2.70 -22.58
N ASP A 69 8.03 1.39 -22.77
CA ASP A 69 7.58 0.49 -21.70
C ASP A 69 8.62 0.37 -20.58
N PHE A 70 9.91 0.48 -20.93
CA PHE A 70 11.04 0.47 -19.98
C PHE A 70 11.19 1.78 -19.20
N LYS A 71 10.42 2.81 -19.56
CA LYS A 71 10.35 4.11 -18.86
C LYS A 71 8.96 4.38 -18.27
N ALA A 72 7.97 3.56 -18.63
CA ALA A 72 6.59 3.70 -18.19
C ALA A 72 6.47 3.57 -16.66
N ASN A 73 5.49 4.27 -16.10
CA ASN A 73 5.11 4.11 -14.70
C ASN A 73 3.65 4.50 -14.50
N THR A 74 2.98 3.79 -13.59
CA THR A 74 1.62 4.10 -13.14
C THR A 74 1.70 4.68 -11.73
N LYS A 75 0.99 5.78 -11.48
CA LYS A 75 0.94 6.43 -10.16
C LYS A 75 -0.51 6.57 -9.71
N VAL A 76 -0.78 6.12 -8.50
CA VAL A 76 -2.10 6.20 -7.88
C VAL A 76 -1.99 6.94 -6.56
N LYS A 77 -2.86 7.93 -6.36
CA LYS A 77 -2.96 8.67 -5.10
C LYS A 77 -4.30 8.33 -4.47
N VAL A 78 -4.25 7.72 -3.29
CA VAL A 78 -5.44 7.35 -2.52
C VAL A 78 -5.66 8.37 -1.41
N ASN A 79 -6.88 8.93 -1.35
CA ASN A 79 -7.34 9.77 -0.26
C ASN A 79 -8.59 9.11 0.35
N ASN A 80 -8.41 8.53 1.52
CA ASN A 80 -9.41 7.74 2.19
C ASN A 80 -10.11 8.59 3.26
N HIS A 81 -11.24 9.19 2.89
CA HIS A 81 -12.04 10.00 3.81
C HIS A 81 -13.04 9.11 4.57
N LEU A 82 -12.72 8.81 5.84
CA LEU A 82 -13.60 8.11 6.80
C LEU A 82 -14.00 6.65 6.47
N PHE A 83 -13.50 6.06 5.39
CA PHE A 83 -13.69 4.64 5.05
C PHE A 83 -12.41 3.83 5.41
N ASN A 84 -12.52 2.54 5.73
CA ASN A 84 -11.39 1.59 5.86
C ASN A 84 -10.11 2.02 6.65
N LYS A 85 -10.24 2.87 7.68
CA LYS A 85 -9.09 3.40 8.48
C LYS A 85 -8.33 2.33 9.26
N GLU A 86 -8.97 1.20 9.56
CA GLU A 86 -8.39 0.10 10.32
C GLU A 86 -7.33 -0.66 9.49
N ASN A 87 -7.49 -0.71 8.16
CA ASN A 87 -6.66 -1.58 7.30
C ASN A 87 -5.68 -0.80 6.42
N LEU A 88 -6.02 0.42 5.99
CA LEU A 88 -5.19 1.24 5.11
C LEU A 88 -4.96 2.66 5.68
N PRO A 89 -3.78 3.26 5.41
CA PRO A 89 -3.54 4.66 5.75
C PRO A 89 -4.57 5.60 5.14
N GLY A 90 -4.85 6.72 5.83
CA GLY A 90 -5.78 7.74 5.35
C GLY A 90 -5.37 8.36 4.00
N HIS A 91 -4.06 8.49 3.77
CA HIS A 91 -3.53 8.98 2.51
C HIS A 91 -2.25 8.23 2.15
N PHE A 92 -2.15 7.77 0.92
CA PHE A 92 -0.92 7.17 0.42
C PHE A 92 -0.79 7.33 -1.10
N LYS A 93 0.42 7.08 -1.60
CA LYS A 93 0.72 7.03 -3.02
C LYS A 93 1.32 5.68 -3.33
N PHE A 94 0.88 5.09 -4.43
CA PHE A 94 1.44 3.88 -4.98
C PHE A 94 2.01 4.20 -6.36
N LYS A 95 3.21 3.69 -6.66
CA LYS A 95 3.85 3.85 -7.97
C LYS A 95 4.37 2.49 -8.41
N GLU A 96 3.94 2.07 -9.59
CA GLU A 96 4.47 0.91 -10.28
C GLU A 96 5.34 1.36 -11.45
N TYR A 97 6.48 0.70 -11.64
CA TYR A 97 7.39 0.95 -12.75
C TYR A 97 7.26 -0.15 -13.79
N CYS A 98 7.33 0.23 -15.07
CA CYS A 98 7.43 -0.67 -16.21
C CYS A 98 6.42 -1.85 -16.18
N PRO A 99 5.11 -1.60 -15.97
CA PRO A 99 4.14 -2.66 -15.69
C PRO A 99 4.09 -3.75 -16.77
N GLN A 100 4.16 -3.38 -18.05
CA GLN A 100 4.19 -4.35 -19.16
C GLN A 100 5.49 -5.15 -19.21
N VAL A 101 6.63 -4.54 -18.88
CA VAL A 101 7.93 -5.23 -18.82
C VAL A 101 7.89 -6.29 -17.72
N PHE A 102 7.43 -5.94 -16.52
CA PHE A 102 7.33 -6.88 -15.40
C PHE A 102 6.26 -7.96 -15.63
N ARG A 103 5.15 -7.66 -16.32
CA ARG A 103 4.19 -8.68 -16.77
C ARG A 103 4.85 -9.69 -17.69
N ASN A 104 5.60 -9.22 -18.68
CA ASN A 104 6.28 -10.10 -19.63
C ASN A 104 7.40 -10.92 -18.96
N LEU A 105 8.11 -10.34 -17.99
CA LEU A 105 9.08 -11.08 -17.18
C LEU A 105 8.39 -12.18 -16.36
N ARG A 106 7.28 -11.89 -15.68
CA ARG A 106 6.50 -12.91 -14.94
C ARG A 106 6.14 -14.10 -15.85
N GLU A 107 5.59 -13.82 -17.03
CA GLU A 107 5.25 -14.86 -18.01
C GLU A 107 6.47 -15.70 -18.43
N ARG A 108 7.63 -15.06 -18.72
CA ARG A 108 8.87 -15.77 -19.09
C ARG A 108 9.41 -16.67 -17.99
N PHE A 109 9.14 -16.30 -16.74
CA PHE A 109 9.48 -17.07 -15.55
C PHE A 109 8.43 -18.12 -15.18
N GLY A 110 7.33 -18.24 -15.93
CA GLY A 110 6.25 -19.18 -15.66
C GLY A 110 5.41 -18.79 -14.46
N ILE A 111 5.36 -17.50 -14.12
CA ILE A 111 4.53 -16.96 -13.04
C ILE A 111 3.26 -16.36 -13.68
N GLU A 112 2.11 -16.98 -13.42
CA GLU A 112 0.82 -16.44 -13.84
C GLU A 112 0.41 -15.23 -12.99
N ASP A 113 -0.23 -14.23 -13.61
CA ASP A 113 -0.61 -12.98 -12.93
C ASP A 113 -1.55 -13.24 -11.72
N LEU A 114 -2.45 -14.23 -11.82
CA LEU A 114 -3.35 -14.58 -10.73
C LEU A 114 -2.62 -15.28 -9.56
N ASP A 115 -1.71 -16.20 -9.86
CA ASP A 115 -0.92 -16.90 -8.84
C ASP A 115 0.01 -15.91 -8.11
N TYR A 116 0.61 -14.99 -8.86
CA TYR A 116 1.39 -13.88 -8.32
C TYR A 116 0.57 -13.01 -7.36
N GLN A 117 -0.64 -12.62 -7.77
CA GLN A 117 -1.56 -11.85 -6.94
C GLN A 117 -1.91 -12.62 -5.66
N VAL A 118 -2.29 -13.90 -5.77
CA VAL A 118 -2.63 -14.74 -4.63
C VAL A 118 -1.46 -14.87 -3.67
N SER A 119 -0.26 -15.20 -4.17
CA SER A 119 0.99 -15.35 -3.40
C SER A 119 1.31 -14.12 -2.54
N LEU A 120 1.06 -12.92 -3.06
CA LEU A 120 1.40 -11.66 -2.38
C LEU A 120 0.26 -11.07 -1.55
N THR A 121 -0.99 -11.47 -1.78
CA THR A 121 -2.16 -10.75 -1.21
C THR A 121 -3.11 -11.62 -0.39
N ARG A 122 -3.09 -12.95 -0.55
CA ARG A 122 -3.94 -13.87 0.23
C ARG A 122 -3.68 -13.78 1.73
N SER A 123 -2.43 -13.54 2.11
CA SER A 123 -2.02 -13.36 3.50
C SER A 123 -0.84 -12.39 3.54
N PRO A 124 -0.69 -11.59 4.61
CA PRO A 124 0.40 -10.63 4.70
C PRO A 124 1.78 -11.29 4.57
N PRO A 125 2.67 -10.76 3.71
CA PRO A 125 4.06 -11.20 3.67
C PRO A 125 4.74 -11.08 5.03
N VAL A 126 5.58 -12.06 5.36
CA VAL A 126 6.23 -12.20 6.67
C VAL A 126 7.70 -11.88 6.54
N ARG A 127 8.33 -11.30 7.56
CA ARG A 127 9.77 -11.04 7.54
C ARG A 127 10.56 -12.32 7.26
N SER A 128 11.55 -12.21 6.37
CA SER A 128 12.44 -13.31 6.05
C SER A 128 13.34 -13.64 7.24
N ALA A 129 13.72 -14.91 7.38
CA ALA A 129 14.73 -15.33 8.35
C ALA A 129 16.13 -14.79 8.01
N ASP A 130 16.37 -14.47 6.73
CA ASP A 130 17.62 -13.94 6.20
C ASP A 130 17.69 -12.40 6.29
N ASP A 131 16.70 -11.75 6.94
CA ASP A 131 16.70 -10.31 7.14
C ASP A 131 17.80 -9.90 8.12
N GLN A 132 18.93 -9.42 7.58
CA GLN A 132 20.08 -8.92 8.35
C GLN A 132 19.87 -7.49 8.88
N GLY A 133 18.71 -6.88 8.59
CA GLY A 133 18.34 -5.56 9.13
C GLY A 133 18.78 -4.36 8.30
N GLU A 134 19.52 -4.55 7.20
CA GLU A 134 19.91 -3.46 6.29
C GLU A 134 18.73 -2.94 5.46
N SER A 135 17.82 -3.83 5.04
CA SER A 135 16.65 -3.49 4.23
C SER A 135 15.51 -4.47 4.51
N LEU A 136 14.26 -3.99 4.53
CA LEU A 136 13.10 -4.83 4.81
C LEU A 136 13.02 -5.97 3.79
N LEU A 137 13.16 -7.20 4.28
CA LEU A 137 13.06 -8.41 3.49
C LEU A 137 11.85 -9.23 3.96
N LEU A 138 10.88 -9.45 3.08
CA LEU A 138 9.67 -10.22 3.36
C LEU A 138 9.58 -11.41 2.41
N ASN A 139 8.93 -12.47 2.86
CA ASN A 139 8.54 -13.60 2.04
C ASN A 139 7.03 -13.63 1.92
N SER A 140 6.56 -13.95 0.71
CA SER A 140 5.17 -14.37 0.45
C SER A 140 4.73 -15.50 1.38
N TYR A 141 3.42 -15.67 1.55
CA TYR A 141 2.87 -16.67 2.49
C TYR A 141 3.23 -18.11 2.08
N ASP A 142 3.34 -18.37 0.79
CA ASP A 142 3.72 -19.66 0.21
C ASP A 142 5.23 -19.83 0.07
N ARG A 143 6.02 -18.81 0.44
CA ARG A 143 7.48 -18.77 0.37
C ARG A 143 8.05 -18.94 -1.04
N THR A 144 7.26 -18.65 -2.07
CA THR A 144 7.73 -18.73 -3.48
C THR A 144 8.36 -17.42 -3.95
N LEU A 145 7.94 -16.29 -3.36
CA LEU A 145 8.40 -14.94 -3.70
C LEU A 145 9.04 -14.23 -2.50
N VAL A 146 10.08 -13.45 -2.79
CA VAL A 146 10.77 -12.55 -1.85
C VAL A 146 10.49 -11.10 -2.25
N ILE A 147 10.15 -10.28 -1.27
CA ILE A 147 9.90 -8.86 -1.40
C ILE A 147 11.01 -8.14 -0.67
N LYS A 148 11.80 -7.35 -1.40
CA LYS A 148 12.89 -6.56 -0.83
C LYS A 148 12.58 -5.07 -0.98
N GLN A 149 12.67 -4.34 0.11
CA GLN A 149 12.69 -2.88 0.05
C GLN A 149 14.05 -2.42 -0.48
N ILE A 150 14.03 -1.56 -1.49
CA ILE A 150 15.25 -1.00 -2.10
C ILE A 150 15.26 0.52 -2.05
N SER A 151 16.46 1.08 -2.18
CA SER A 151 16.69 2.53 -2.21
C SER A 151 16.25 3.15 -3.55
N SER A 152 16.23 4.48 -3.62
CA SER A 152 15.98 5.20 -4.87
C SER A 152 17.09 5.00 -5.90
N GLU A 153 18.31 4.84 -5.41
CA GLU A 153 19.53 4.58 -6.17
C GLU A 153 19.43 3.21 -6.83
N ASP A 154 19.07 2.17 -6.05
CA ASP A 154 18.83 0.82 -6.59
C ASP A 154 17.71 0.79 -7.64
N VAL A 155 16.67 1.64 -7.50
CA VAL A 155 15.62 1.76 -8.52
C VAL A 155 16.17 2.37 -9.81
N ALA A 156 17.03 3.38 -9.70
CA ALA A 156 17.67 3.99 -10.87
C ALA A 156 18.60 2.98 -11.56
N ASP A 157 19.39 2.24 -10.78
CA ASP A 157 20.26 1.17 -11.30
C ASP A 157 19.46 0.05 -11.96
N MET A 158 18.34 -0.35 -11.36
CA MET A 158 17.41 -1.30 -11.98
C MET A 158 16.92 -0.80 -13.35
N HIS A 159 16.50 0.46 -13.45
CA HIS A 159 16.08 1.04 -14.73
C HIS A 159 17.21 1.05 -15.78
N ASN A 160 18.46 1.25 -15.35
CA ASN A 160 19.61 1.25 -16.27
C ASN A 160 19.87 -0.13 -16.87
N ILE A 161 19.66 -1.20 -16.09
CA ILE A 161 19.93 -2.58 -16.55
C ILE A 161 18.70 -3.31 -17.09
N LEU A 162 17.49 -2.78 -16.90
CA LEU A 162 16.23 -3.51 -17.15
C LEU A 162 16.09 -3.98 -18.62
N SER A 163 16.50 -3.15 -19.59
CA SER A 163 16.42 -3.51 -21.01
C SER A 163 17.40 -4.63 -21.37
N GLU A 164 18.62 -4.56 -20.86
CA GLU A 164 19.64 -5.60 -21.08
C GLU A 164 19.23 -6.90 -20.38
N TYR A 165 18.73 -6.80 -19.15
CA TYR A 165 18.20 -7.94 -18.41
C TYR A 165 17.06 -8.63 -19.16
N HIS A 166 16.07 -7.87 -19.65
CA HIS A 166 14.97 -8.42 -20.45
C HIS A 166 15.47 -9.13 -21.71
N GLN A 167 16.44 -8.56 -22.42
CA GLN A 167 17.05 -9.18 -23.60
C GLN A 167 17.77 -10.50 -23.26
N VAL A 168 18.54 -10.53 -22.17
CA VAL A 168 19.23 -11.75 -21.70
C VAL A 168 18.21 -12.82 -21.30
N THR A 169 17.12 -12.46 -20.60
CA THR A 169 16.06 -13.42 -20.28
C THR A 169 15.40 -14.02 -21.52
N GLU A 170 15.35 -13.27 -22.64
CA GLU A 170 14.88 -13.79 -23.92
C GLU A 170 15.79 -14.90 -24.45
N ALA A 171 17.09 -14.65 -24.41
CA ALA A 171 18.11 -15.60 -24.85
C ALA A 171 18.16 -16.85 -23.94
N LEU A 172 17.92 -16.67 -22.64
CA LEU A 172 17.90 -17.75 -21.65
C LEU A 172 16.61 -18.58 -21.66
N LYS A 173 15.63 -18.29 -22.52
CA LYS A 173 14.38 -19.07 -22.66
C LYS A 173 14.63 -20.56 -22.96
N TYR A 174 15.80 -20.91 -23.47
CA TYR A 174 16.20 -22.28 -23.80
C TYR A 174 16.99 -23.00 -22.68
N LEU A 175 17.29 -22.34 -21.56
CA LEU A 175 17.97 -22.94 -20.42
C LEU A 175 16.96 -23.67 -19.49
N LEU A 176 17.46 -24.68 -18.75
CA LEU A 176 16.65 -25.54 -17.88
C LEU A 176 15.85 -24.72 -16.84
N PRO A 177 14.60 -25.14 -16.50
CA PRO A 177 13.75 -24.48 -15.50
C PRO A 177 14.41 -24.24 -14.14
N SER A 178 15.29 -25.16 -13.72
CA SER A 178 16.05 -25.05 -12.47
C SER A 178 17.01 -23.86 -12.42
N ILE A 179 17.54 -23.42 -13.56
CA ILE A 179 18.42 -22.24 -13.65
C ILE A 179 17.60 -20.95 -13.79
N ARG A 180 16.40 -21.01 -14.39
CA ARG A 180 15.45 -19.88 -14.44
C ARG A 180 15.05 -19.42 -13.05
N CYS A 181 14.85 -20.36 -12.10
CA CYS A 181 14.48 -20.04 -10.73
C CYS A 181 15.49 -19.17 -9.98
N ILE A 182 16.79 -19.28 -10.28
CA ILE A 182 17.84 -18.51 -9.57
C ILE A 182 17.72 -17.00 -9.89
N PHE A 183 17.27 -16.63 -11.09
CA PHE A 183 17.06 -15.23 -11.48
C PHE A 183 15.71 -14.65 -11.02
N ILE A 184 14.72 -15.51 -10.72
CA ILE A 184 13.40 -15.12 -10.18
C ILE A 184 13.51 -14.54 -8.77
N PHE A 185 14.49 -14.99 -7.97
CA PHE A 185 14.60 -14.63 -6.55
C PHE A 185 14.96 -13.15 -6.29
N HIS A 186 15.38 -12.38 -7.30
CA HIS A 186 16.03 -11.09 -7.04
C HIS A 186 15.22 -9.83 -7.44
N PHE A 187 14.12 -9.94 -8.20
CA PHE A 187 13.52 -8.77 -8.86
C PHE A 187 12.00 -8.62 -8.71
N ILE A 188 11.45 -8.89 -7.53
CA ILE A 188 10.19 -8.24 -7.13
C ILE A 188 10.54 -6.98 -6.33
N PHE A 189 11.02 -5.98 -7.05
CA PHE A 189 11.19 -4.64 -6.52
C PHE A 189 9.85 -3.94 -6.46
N TYR A 190 9.16 -4.08 -5.33
CA TYR A 190 8.12 -3.10 -5.01
C TYR A 190 8.75 -1.95 -4.26
N PHE A 191 9.01 -0.89 -5.03
CA PHE A 191 9.26 0.43 -4.49
C PHE A 191 7.99 0.98 -3.87
N ILE A 192 7.82 0.78 -2.56
CA ILE A 192 6.99 1.69 -1.77
C ILE A 192 7.88 2.88 -1.49
N HIS A 193 7.80 3.91 -2.35
CA HIS A 193 8.38 5.19 -2.01
C HIS A 193 7.81 5.58 -0.65
N SER A 194 8.68 5.64 0.35
CA SER A 194 8.40 6.25 1.64
C SER A 194 8.27 7.77 1.46
N LYS A 195 7.22 8.19 0.74
CA LYS A 195 6.38 9.30 1.16
C LYS A 195 5.00 8.72 1.45
N ILE A 196 4.94 7.63 2.21
CA ILE A 196 3.79 7.46 3.10
C ILE A 196 3.98 8.56 4.15
N ASN A 197 3.52 9.76 3.82
CA ASN A 197 3.39 10.82 4.79
C ASN A 197 2.21 10.40 5.67
N ILE A 198 2.47 9.45 6.59
CA ILE A 198 1.56 9.09 7.68
C ILE A 198 1.60 10.26 8.65
N ASN A 199 1.12 11.41 8.19
CA ASN A 199 0.75 12.47 9.11
C ASN A 199 -0.51 11.97 9.81
N SER A 200 -0.31 11.58 11.08
CA SER A 200 -1.37 11.53 12.08
C SER A 200 -2.05 12.88 12.21
#